data_AF-A0A520I0C0-F1
#
_entry.id   AF-A0A520I0C0-F1
#
_cell.length_a   1.000
_cell.length_b   1.000
_cell.length_c   1.000
_cell.angle_alpha   90.00
_cell.angle_beta   90.00
_cell.angle_gamma   90.00
#
_symmetry.space_group_name_H-M   'P 1'
#
loop_
_entity.id
_entity.type
_entity.pdbx_description
1 polymer ?
#
loop_
_entity_poly.entity_id
_entity_poly.type
_entity_poly.pdbx_seq_one_letter_code
_entity_poly.pdbx_strand_id
1 'polypeptide(L)'
;MLKSIHRHTVRRSLAISTALAGGCLIAVAAGAQTLPVPGDAVTKGLTPGGLTPVITPSGTTLNVDLRAVGTVIDWNGFNVPGGSTIAFNDSRQIKLVPNIAVLNRDVSGLSSQINGSITSDPNVAVWIYNSHGILIGNGARIDTGSLVLTTLNPDQNDFLSGNNYSLTGADDLTAGITIEGNTRITVAGGNRGLILVAPKIESNGTLTATGQDVAFVTATDVTLNYNLGSPLSVVLNKGTSVPAASQIVRGTVSGKDVTFALASRDSVLDALLSVEATVTTATSSDRGIVLIAGKPANNVAGVSIGGTAAQTGGNAGIAVSGTLTSAGSDTDIIAAGNGAISLTRALRAGRDVLVDAGGLASVTN
;
A
#
# COMPACT_ATOMS: atom_id res chain seq x y z
N MET A 1 74.91 -31.35 -8.35
CA MET A 1 74.82 -30.90 -6.94
C MET A 1 73.52 -30.14 -6.75
N LEU A 2 72.44 -30.84 -6.40
CA LEU A 2 71.13 -30.25 -6.11
C LEU A 2 71.10 -29.80 -4.64
N LYS A 3 70.77 -28.54 -4.39
CA LYS A 3 70.60 -27.98 -3.04
C LYS A 3 69.11 -27.81 -2.75
N SER A 4 68.59 -28.69 -1.90
CA SER A 4 67.26 -28.70 -1.31
C SER A 4 67.01 -27.41 -0.50
N ILE A 5 65.95 -26.67 -0.81
CA ILE A 5 65.48 -25.52 -0.01
C ILE A 5 64.18 -25.88 0.69
N HIS A 6 64.19 -25.63 2.00
CA HIS A 6 63.19 -25.98 3.00
C HIS A 6 61.86 -25.23 2.83
N ARG A 7 60.77 -25.93 3.21
CA ARG A 7 59.39 -25.46 3.32
C ARG A 7 59.23 -24.32 4.34
N HIS A 8 58.43 -23.32 4.01
CA HIS A 8 57.60 -22.61 5.00
C HIS A 8 56.20 -22.35 4.41
N THR A 9 55.29 -23.28 4.65
CA THR A 9 53.84 -23.08 4.51
C THR A 9 53.34 -22.23 5.68
N VAL A 10 53.06 -20.95 5.45
CA VAL A 10 52.36 -20.11 6.43
C VAL A 10 50.86 -20.17 6.12
N ARG A 11 50.16 -21.05 6.85
CA ARG A 11 48.70 -21.09 6.91
C ARG A 11 48.22 -19.82 7.60
N ARG A 12 47.55 -18.92 6.87
CA ARG A 12 46.82 -17.79 7.46
C ARG A 12 45.48 -18.32 8.00
N SER A 13 45.46 -18.60 9.30
CA SER A 13 44.25 -18.98 10.03
C SER A 13 43.33 -17.76 10.16
N LEU A 14 42.13 -17.87 9.59
CA LEU A 14 41.04 -16.92 9.68
C LEU A 14 40.42 -17.04 11.09
N ALA A 15 40.65 -16.05 11.96
CA ALA A 15 39.99 -15.97 13.26
C ALA A 15 38.58 -15.38 13.07
N ILE A 16 37.58 -16.25 13.03
CA ILE A 16 36.17 -15.86 13.08
C ILE A 16 35.84 -15.60 14.55
N SER A 17 35.82 -14.33 14.95
CA SER A 17 35.28 -13.90 16.23
C SER A 17 33.75 -13.85 16.13
N THR A 18 33.09 -14.95 16.48
CA THR A 18 31.64 -14.97 16.74
C THR A 18 31.35 -14.20 18.03
N ALA A 19 31.01 -12.93 17.91
CA ALA A 19 30.39 -12.17 19.00
C ALA A 19 28.91 -12.58 19.09
N LEU A 20 28.61 -13.40 20.10
CA LEU A 20 27.25 -13.79 20.48
C LEU A 20 26.57 -12.56 21.13
N ALA A 21 25.96 -11.70 20.32
CA ALA A 21 25.09 -10.64 20.80
C ALA A 21 23.71 -11.23 21.17
N GLY A 22 23.65 -11.89 22.33
CA GLY A 22 22.38 -12.16 23.01
C GLY A 22 21.87 -10.86 23.63
N GLY A 23 20.89 -10.23 23.00
CA GLY A 23 20.27 -8.99 23.47
C GLY A 23 18.77 -8.99 23.24
N CYS A 24 18.04 -9.30 24.32
CA CYS A 24 16.60 -9.11 24.56
C CYS A 24 15.69 -8.95 23.33
N LEU A 25 15.02 -10.05 22.95
CA LEU A 25 13.66 -9.95 22.43
C LEU A 25 12.81 -9.34 23.55
N ILE A 26 12.52 -8.04 23.45
CA ILE A 26 11.42 -7.46 24.21
C ILE A 26 10.17 -8.14 23.64
N ALA A 27 9.65 -9.11 24.37
CA ALA A 27 8.29 -9.59 24.14
C ALA A 27 7.38 -8.39 24.40
N VAL A 28 7.01 -7.68 23.32
CA VAL A 28 5.89 -6.75 23.37
C VAL A 28 4.72 -7.60 23.85
N ALA A 29 4.23 -7.31 25.05
CA ALA A 29 3.05 -7.95 25.57
C ALA A 29 1.97 -7.79 24.49
N ALA A 30 1.53 -8.91 23.91
CA ALA A 30 0.37 -8.93 23.05
C ALA A 30 -0.82 -8.56 23.95
N GLY A 31 -1.09 -7.27 24.09
CA GLY A 31 -2.33 -6.78 24.68
C GLY A 31 -3.45 -7.49 23.94
N ALA A 32 -4.38 -8.07 24.68
CA ALA A 32 -5.55 -8.70 24.07
C ALA A 32 -6.21 -7.65 23.15
N GLN A 33 -6.12 -7.87 21.84
CA GLN A 33 -6.77 -6.99 20.88
C GLN A 33 -8.27 -7.09 21.13
N THR A 34 -8.93 -5.96 21.35
CA THR A 34 -10.37 -5.91 21.48
C THR A 34 -10.99 -5.34 20.22
N LEU A 35 -12.15 -5.88 19.83
CA LEU A 35 -12.98 -5.26 18.82
C LEU A 35 -13.47 -3.90 19.38
N PRO A 36 -13.45 -2.80 18.60
CA PRO A 36 -13.95 -1.52 19.02
C PRO A 36 -15.40 -1.62 19.49
N VAL A 37 -15.72 -0.87 20.54
CA VAL A 37 -17.09 -0.69 21.01
C VAL A 37 -17.60 0.69 20.60
N PRO A 38 -18.93 0.93 20.61
CA PRO A 38 -19.47 2.24 20.23
C PRO A 38 -18.88 3.43 21.02
N GLY A 39 -18.44 3.21 22.27
CA GLY A 39 -17.80 4.24 23.09
C GLY A 39 -16.40 4.64 22.62
N ASP A 40 -15.74 3.82 21.79
CA ASP A 40 -14.43 4.14 21.21
C ASP A 40 -14.56 5.05 19.98
N ALA A 41 -15.77 5.21 19.45
CA ALA A 41 -16.04 5.89 18.19
C ALA A 41 -16.57 7.32 18.41
N VAL A 42 -15.93 8.28 17.74
CA VAL A 42 -16.39 9.67 17.68
C VAL A 42 -16.58 10.07 16.23
N THR A 43 -17.81 10.46 15.84
CA THR A 43 -18.05 11.01 14.51
C THR A 43 -17.50 12.44 14.43
N LYS A 44 -16.60 12.71 13.49
CA LYS A 44 -15.88 13.98 13.36
C LYS A 44 -16.30 14.82 12.18
N GLY A 45 -16.86 14.19 11.16
CA GLY A 45 -17.22 14.84 9.91
C GLY A 45 -18.24 14.04 9.14
N LEU A 46 -19.17 14.74 8.52
CA LEU A 46 -20.19 14.20 7.64
C LEU A 46 -20.31 15.12 6.43
N THR A 47 -20.60 14.57 5.26
CA THR A 47 -21.02 15.37 4.11
C THR A 47 -22.33 16.10 4.47
N PRO A 48 -22.55 17.35 4.00
CA PRO A 48 -23.78 18.11 4.29
C PRO A 48 -25.06 17.32 4.02
N GLY A 49 -26.01 17.39 4.96
CA GLY A 49 -27.27 16.64 4.90
C GLY A 49 -27.18 15.16 5.30
N GLY A 50 -25.98 14.66 5.62
CA GLY A 50 -25.78 13.34 6.20
C GLY A 50 -26.21 13.25 7.66
N LEU A 51 -26.51 12.04 8.13
CA LEU A 51 -26.82 11.74 9.53
C LEU A 51 -25.65 10.98 10.17
N THR A 52 -25.53 11.11 11.49
CA THR A 52 -24.54 10.36 12.29
C THR A 52 -24.69 8.85 12.04
N PRO A 53 -23.58 8.12 11.82
CA PRO A 53 -23.63 6.67 11.67
C PRO A 53 -24.16 6.01 12.95
N VAL A 54 -24.79 4.85 12.80
CA VAL A 54 -25.24 4.04 13.92
C VAL A 54 -24.28 2.87 14.07
N ILE A 55 -23.64 2.76 15.24
CA ILE A 55 -22.64 1.72 15.52
C ILE A 55 -23.23 0.75 16.53
N THR A 56 -23.40 -0.51 16.15
CA THR A 56 -24.07 -1.53 16.97
C THR A 56 -23.26 -2.82 17.07
N PRO A 57 -22.91 -3.26 18.28
CA PRO A 57 -22.30 -4.58 18.48
C PRO A 57 -23.37 -5.67 18.38
N SER A 58 -23.01 -6.80 17.77
CA SER A 58 -23.81 -8.01 17.63
C SER A 58 -22.91 -9.23 17.70
N GLY A 59 -22.78 -9.83 18.90
CA GLY A 59 -21.84 -10.92 19.14
C GLY A 59 -20.40 -10.50 18.87
N THR A 60 -19.72 -11.17 17.93
CA THR A 60 -18.35 -10.84 17.49
C THR A 60 -18.32 -9.86 16.31
N THR A 61 -19.46 -9.27 15.95
CA THR A 61 -19.56 -8.32 14.84
C THR A 61 -19.87 -6.92 15.35
N LEU A 62 -19.19 -5.91 14.81
CA LEU A 62 -19.53 -4.50 14.96
C LEU A 62 -20.13 -3.99 13.66
N ASN A 63 -21.41 -3.64 13.67
CA ASN A 63 -22.06 -3.03 12.50
C ASN A 63 -21.90 -1.50 12.57
N VAL A 64 -21.55 -0.91 11.43
CA VAL A 64 -21.40 0.53 11.24
C VAL A 64 -22.33 0.94 10.09
N ASP A 65 -23.51 1.41 10.46
CA ASP A 65 -24.55 1.83 9.51
C ASP A 65 -24.29 3.28 9.11
N LEU A 66 -23.76 3.46 7.91
CA LEU A 66 -23.40 4.75 7.35
C LEU A 66 -24.65 5.47 6.83
N ARG A 67 -24.84 6.72 7.26
CA ARG A 67 -26.03 7.52 6.93
C ARG A 67 -25.69 8.86 6.26
N ALA A 68 -24.49 8.95 5.70
CA ALA A 68 -23.98 10.08 4.93
C ALA A 68 -23.15 9.58 3.73
N VAL A 69 -22.95 10.44 2.72
CA VAL A 69 -22.11 10.12 1.55
C VAL A 69 -20.64 9.96 1.95
N GLY A 70 -20.14 10.86 2.78
CA GLY A 70 -18.84 10.80 3.42
C GLY A 70 -19.02 10.84 4.93
N THR A 71 -18.36 9.91 5.63
CA THR A 71 -18.37 9.81 7.09
C THR A 71 -16.94 9.73 7.60
N VAL A 72 -16.59 10.51 8.63
CA VAL A 72 -15.28 10.47 9.28
C VAL A 72 -15.48 10.08 10.73
N ILE A 73 -14.81 8.99 11.15
CA ILE A 73 -14.91 8.40 12.48
C ILE A 73 -13.50 8.33 13.07
N ASP A 74 -13.31 8.96 14.23
CA ASP A 74 -12.15 8.74 15.07
C ASP A 74 -12.42 7.56 16.00
N TRP A 75 -11.48 6.65 16.08
CA TRP A 75 -11.51 5.47 16.92
C TRP A 75 -10.39 5.56 17.95
N ASN A 76 -10.71 5.37 19.23
CA ASN A 76 -9.73 5.15 20.28
C ASN A 76 -9.23 3.69 20.25
N GLY A 77 -8.60 3.31 19.14
CA GLY A 77 -8.17 1.96 18.84
C GLY A 77 -9.07 1.33 17.77
N PHE A 78 -8.52 1.05 16.60
CA PHE A 78 -9.20 0.38 15.49
C PHE A 78 -8.53 -0.97 15.23
N ASN A 79 -8.94 -1.99 15.99
CA ASN A 79 -8.45 -3.35 15.85
C ASN A 79 -9.56 -4.30 15.42
N VAL A 80 -9.22 -5.38 14.74
CA VAL A 80 -10.19 -6.43 14.41
C VAL A 80 -9.58 -7.77 14.79
N PRO A 81 -9.89 -8.30 15.98
CA PRO A 81 -9.33 -9.58 16.41
C PRO A 81 -9.78 -10.73 15.50
N GLY A 82 -8.99 -11.81 15.46
CA GLY A 82 -9.39 -13.03 14.75
C GLY A 82 -10.73 -13.57 15.24
N GLY A 83 -11.62 -13.94 14.31
CA GLY A 83 -12.99 -14.37 14.61
C GLY A 83 -14.01 -13.25 14.81
N SER A 84 -13.57 -11.98 14.81
CA SER A 84 -14.44 -10.81 14.85
C SER A 84 -14.60 -10.17 13.47
N THR A 85 -15.66 -9.38 13.31
CA THR A 85 -15.98 -8.67 12.06
C THR A 85 -16.34 -7.21 12.32
N ILE A 86 -15.89 -6.29 11.47
CA ILE A 86 -16.50 -4.95 11.34
C ILE A 86 -17.21 -4.89 9.99
N ALA A 87 -18.50 -4.55 9.99
CA ALA A 87 -19.33 -4.48 8.80
C ALA A 87 -19.83 -3.06 8.54
N PHE A 88 -19.52 -2.50 7.37
CA PHE A 88 -19.94 -1.15 6.97
C PHE A 88 -21.12 -1.21 5.97
N ASN A 89 -22.28 -0.71 6.37
CA ASN A 89 -23.51 -0.81 5.57
C ASN A 89 -23.98 0.58 5.10
N ASP A 90 -24.41 0.72 3.85
CA ASP A 90 -25.05 1.94 3.35
C ASP A 90 -26.52 1.99 3.82
N SER A 91 -26.74 2.66 4.95
CA SER A 91 -28.04 2.87 5.59
C SER A 91 -28.62 4.26 5.35
N ARG A 92 -28.19 4.96 4.29
CA ARG A 92 -28.80 6.22 3.88
C ARG A 92 -30.23 5.98 3.42
N GLN A 93 -31.14 6.90 3.80
CA GLN A 93 -32.52 6.88 3.31
C GLN A 93 -32.63 7.23 1.83
N ILE A 94 -31.69 8.04 1.32
CA ILE A 94 -31.65 8.53 -0.06
C ILE A 94 -30.34 8.08 -0.71
N LYS A 95 -30.44 7.22 -1.74
CA LYS A 95 -29.28 6.61 -2.44
C LYS A 95 -29.05 7.20 -3.84
N LEU A 96 -29.16 8.52 -3.97
CA LEU A 96 -28.93 9.23 -5.24
C LEU A 96 -27.45 9.26 -5.65
N VAL A 97 -26.55 9.38 -4.66
CA VAL A 97 -25.11 9.25 -4.90
C VAL A 97 -24.75 7.77 -4.82
N PRO A 98 -24.22 7.17 -5.91
CA PRO A 98 -24.09 5.71 -6.02
C PRO A 98 -23.04 5.15 -5.07
N ASN A 99 -21.95 5.87 -4.85
CA ASN A 99 -20.83 5.44 -4.00
C ASN A 99 -20.74 6.31 -2.74
N ILE A 100 -20.40 5.69 -1.61
CA ILE A 100 -20.13 6.39 -0.36
C ILE A 100 -18.76 6.00 0.19
N ALA A 101 -18.26 6.77 1.15
CA ALA A 101 -16.99 6.49 1.80
C ALA A 101 -17.06 6.72 3.31
N VAL A 102 -16.31 5.90 4.04
CA VAL A 102 -16.03 6.08 5.46
C VAL A 102 -14.53 6.16 5.68
N LEU A 103 -14.08 7.19 6.39
CA LEU A 103 -12.72 7.36 6.88
C LEU A 103 -12.66 6.99 8.35
N ASN A 104 -12.05 5.84 8.64
CA ASN A 104 -11.75 5.37 9.98
C ASN A 104 -10.35 5.82 10.35
N ARG A 105 -10.23 6.67 11.38
CA ARG A 105 -8.95 7.16 11.88
C ARG A 105 -8.70 6.55 13.25
N ASP A 106 -7.65 5.75 13.38
CA ASP A 106 -7.20 5.31 14.70
C ASP A 106 -6.37 6.44 15.33
N VAL A 107 -6.86 6.98 16.44
CA VAL A 107 -6.25 8.09 17.16
C VAL A 107 -5.72 7.67 18.53
N SER A 108 -5.62 6.37 18.80
CA SER A 108 -5.16 5.82 20.10
C SER A 108 -3.67 6.03 20.40
N GLY A 109 -2.86 6.31 19.38
CA GLY A 109 -1.39 6.33 19.49
C GLY A 109 -0.74 4.95 19.37
N LEU A 110 -1.51 3.91 19.00
CA LEU A 110 -1.02 2.55 18.77
C LEU A 110 -1.31 2.13 17.32
N SER A 111 -0.57 1.15 16.81
CA SER A 111 -0.82 0.60 15.48
C SER A 111 -2.13 -0.20 15.41
N SER A 112 -2.80 -0.15 14.27
CA SER A 112 -4.03 -0.92 14.03
C SER A 112 -3.68 -2.35 13.64
N GLN A 113 -4.31 -3.33 14.29
CA GLN A 113 -4.09 -4.75 14.03
C GLN A 113 -5.41 -5.39 13.58
N ILE A 114 -5.42 -5.87 12.33
CA ILE A 114 -6.60 -6.39 11.63
C ILE A 114 -6.33 -7.87 11.33
N ASN A 115 -6.75 -8.73 12.25
CA ASN A 115 -6.58 -10.18 12.20
C ASN A 115 -7.90 -10.91 11.84
N GLY A 116 -9.03 -10.21 11.94
CA GLY A 116 -10.38 -10.71 11.65
C GLY A 116 -10.89 -10.28 10.28
N SER A 117 -12.19 -9.98 10.22
CA SER A 117 -12.87 -9.64 8.96
C SER A 117 -13.32 -8.18 8.89
N ILE A 118 -13.18 -7.57 7.72
CA ILE A 118 -13.80 -6.28 7.41
C ILE A 118 -14.68 -6.47 6.18
N THR A 119 -15.96 -6.13 6.30
CA THR A 119 -16.91 -6.24 5.19
C THR A 119 -17.58 -4.90 4.91
N SER A 120 -18.02 -4.69 3.67
CA SER A 120 -18.91 -3.57 3.37
C SER A 120 -19.89 -3.89 2.26
N ASP A 121 -20.95 -3.09 2.15
CA ASP A 121 -21.76 -3.06 0.93
C ASP A 121 -20.87 -2.73 -0.30
N PRO A 122 -21.21 -3.22 -1.51
CA PRO A 122 -20.37 -3.05 -2.70
C PRO A 122 -20.08 -1.60 -3.08
N ASN A 123 -20.94 -0.66 -2.69
CA ASN A 123 -20.79 0.75 -3.01
C ASN A 123 -20.07 1.57 -1.93
N VAL A 124 -19.57 0.91 -0.88
CA VAL A 124 -18.90 1.55 0.26
C VAL A 124 -17.39 1.45 0.08
N ALA A 125 -16.73 2.60 0.04
CA ALA A 125 -15.29 2.69 0.16
C ALA A 125 -14.88 2.80 1.64
N VAL A 126 -14.08 1.84 2.10
CA VAL A 126 -13.54 1.83 3.46
C VAL A 126 -12.12 2.41 3.43
N TRP A 127 -11.92 3.51 4.13
CA TRP A 127 -10.60 4.10 4.36
C TRP A 127 -10.18 3.80 5.81
N ILE A 128 -8.95 3.35 5.98
CA ILE A 128 -8.34 3.08 7.29
C ILE A 128 -7.05 3.88 7.35
N TYR A 129 -6.99 4.81 8.29
CA TYR A 129 -5.85 5.65 8.57
C TYR A 129 -5.31 5.38 9.97
N ASN A 130 -4.01 5.14 10.07
CA ASN A 130 -3.29 5.15 11.34
C ASN A 130 -1.83 5.57 11.14
N SER A 131 -1.43 6.69 11.76
CA SER A 131 -0.07 7.21 11.70
C SER A 131 0.98 6.29 12.34
N HIS A 132 0.57 5.38 13.22
CA HIS A 132 1.46 4.44 13.93
C HIS A 132 1.57 3.09 13.21
N GLY A 133 0.93 2.93 12.05
CA GLY A 133 1.03 1.74 11.20
C GLY A 133 -0.22 0.88 11.20
N ILE A 134 -0.32 0.05 10.16
CA ILE A 134 -1.44 -0.85 9.92
C ILE A 134 -0.90 -2.25 9.64
N LEU A 135 -1.29 -3.23 10.45
CA LEU A 135 -1.00 -4.64 10.25
C LEU A 135 -2.28 -5.37 9.83
N ILE A 136 -2.27 -5.98 8.65
CA ILE A 136 -3.27 -6.97 8.24
C ILE A 136 -2.67 -8.36 8.50
N GLY A 137 -3.12 -8.96 9.58
CA GLY A 137 -2.56 -10.19 10.13
C GLY A 137 -3.01 -11.46 9.39
N ASN A 138 -2.29 -12.53 9.66
CA ASN A 138 -2.50 -13.83 9.03
C ASN A 138 -3.94 -14.35 9.22
N GLY A 139 -4.59 -14.70 8.10
CA GLY A 139 -5.97 -15.20 8.10
C GLY A 139 -7.04 -14.11 8.05
N ALA A 140 -6.66 -12.83 8.06
CA ALA A 140 -7.60 -11.73 7.89
C ALA A 140 -8.30 -11.79 6.52
N ARG A 141 -9.56 -11.36 6.50
CA ARG A 141 -10.41 -11.34 5.31
C ARG A 141 -11.06 -9.98 5.14
N ILE A 142 -10.73 -9.28 4.06
CA ILE A 142 -11.32 -7.97 3.78
C ILE A 142 -12.09 -8.06 2.48
N ASP A 143 -13.40 -7.85 2.55
CA ASP A 143 -14.34 -7.94 1.43
C ASP A 143 -15.18 -6.65 1.38
N THR A 144 -14.73 -5.65 0.62
CA THR A 144 -15.34 -4.31 0.62
C THR A 144 -15.64 -3.80 -0.79
N GLY A 145 -16.38 -2.68 -0.89
CA GLY A 145 -16.62 -2.00 -2.15
C GLY A 145 -15.35 -1.40 -2.76
N SER A 146 -14.54 -0.77 -1.91
CA SER A 146 -13.17 -0.32 -2.17
C SER A 146 -12.42 -0.27 -0.84
N LEU A 147 -11.09 -0.27 -0.88
CA LEU A 147 -10.25 -0.21 0.32
C LEU A 147 -9.09 0.75 0.11
N VAL A 148 -8.93 1.70 1.03
CA VAL A 148 -7.74 2.55 1.11
C VAL A 148 -7.10 2.39 2.48
N LEU A 149 -5.87 1.92 2.51
CA LEU A 149 -5.05 1.83 3.73
C LEU A 149 -3.98 2.92 3.66
N THR A 150 -3.84 3.70 4.72
CA THR A 150 -2.84 4.77 4.74
C THR A 150 -2.25 5.02 6.11
N THR A 151 -0.95 5.29 6.16
CA THR A 151 -0.31 5.89 7.34
C THR A 151 -0.12 7.39 7.20
N LEU A 152 -0.42 7.97 6.04
CA LEU A 152 -0.44 9.42 5.80
C LEU A 152 -1.81 9.97 6.16
N ASN A 153 -1.84 11.13 6.81
CA ASN A 153 -3.05 11.80 7.25
C ASN A 153 -3.85 12.30 6.03
N PRO A 154 -5.08 11.78 5.80
CA PRO A 154 -5.97 12.31 4.78
C PRO A 154 -6.53 13.66 5.21
N ASP A 155 -6.50 14.65 4.32
CA ASP A 155 -7.20 15.90 4.58
C ASP A 155 -8.72 15.65 4.67
N GLN A 156 -9.31 16.09 5.79
CA GLN A 156 -10.70 15.83 6.09
C GLN A 156 -11.65 16.56 5.13
N ASN A 157 -11.30 17.77 4.71
CA ASN A 157 -12.15 18.56 3.82
C ASN A 157 -12.11 17.98 2.41
N ASP A 158 -10.93 17.62 1.92
CA ASP A 158 -10.77 16.91 0.64
C ASP A 158 -11.57 15.61 0.66
N PHE A 159 -11.47 14.82 1.74
CA PHE A 159 -12.22 13.59 1.90
C PHE A 159 -13.74 13.80 1.79
N LEU A 160 -14.28 14.80 2.51
CA LEU A 160 -15.70 15.10 2.54
C LEU A 160 -16.21 15.77 1.25
N SER A 161 -15.33 16.46 0.51
CA SER A 161 -15.63 17.09 -0.78
C SER A 161 -15.72 16.10 -1.93
N GLY A 162 -15.04 14.95 -1.81
CA GLY A 162 -15.16 13.83 -2.74
C GLY A 162 -14.21 13.89 -3.95
N ASN A 163 -13.34 14.89 -4.05
CA ASN A 163 -12.41 15.05 -5.17
C ASN A 163 -10.98 15.31 -4.65
N ASN A 164 -9.97 14.76 -5.33
CA ASN A 164 -8.54 14.97 -5.07
C ASN A 164 -8.13 14.81 -3.59
N TYR A 165 -7.78 13.60 -3.19
CA TYR A 165 -7.50 13.29 -1.79
C TYR A 165 -6.04 13.58 -1.48
N SER A 166 -5.78 14.66 -0.75
CA SER A 166 -4.46 14.96 -0.20
C SER A 166 -4.16 14.04 1.00
N LEU A 167 -3.00 13.41 0.97
CA LEU A 167 -2.45 12.52 1.98
C LEU A 167 -1.06 13.02 2.34
N THR A 168 -0.86 13.47 3.57
CA THR A 168 0.42 14.07 3.99
C THR A 168 1.04 13.33 5.17
N GLY A 169 2.36 13.38 5.25
CA GLY A 169 3.18 12.58 6.15
C GLY A 169 2.72 12.67 7.60
N ALA A 170 2.69 11.51 8.26
CA ALA A 170 2.37 11.35 9.67
C ALA A 170 3.50 11.82 10.58
N ASP A 171 3.19 11.91 11.88
CA ASP A 171 4.14 12.19 12.96
C ASP A 171 5.30 11.17 13.00
N ASP A 172 5.01 9.91 12.66
CA ASP A 172 6.01 8.85 12.49
C ASP A 172 6.19 8.49 11.01
N LEU A 173 7.28 8.99 10.41
CA LEU A 173 7.62 8.73 9.02
C LEU A 173 8.21 7.33 8.77
N THR A 174 8.32 6.49 9.80
CA THR A 174 8.81 5.10 9.72
C THR A 174 7.69 4.07 9.78
N ALA A 175 6.50 4.46 10.24
CA ALA A 175 5.33 3.60 10.30
C ALA A 175 4.88 3.17 8.89
N GLY A 176 4.61 1.87 8.74
CA GLY A 176 4.28 1.26 7.47
C GLY A 176 2.96 0.50 7.47
N ILE A 177 2.63 -0.05 6.30
CA ILE A 177 1.55 -1.00 6.10
C ILE A 177 2.16 -2.38 5.89
N THR A 178 1.74 -3.35 6.69
CA THR A 178 2.16 -4.75 6.56
C THR A 178 0.94 -5.64 6.29
N ILE A 179 1.00 -6.48 5.25
CA ILE A 179 0.02 -7.52 4.96
C ILE A 179 0.70 -8.89 5.00
N GLU A 180 0.18 -9.82 5.81
CA GLU A 180 0.77 -11.14 6.03
C GLU A 180 0.21 -12.25 5.11
N GLY A 181 1.02 -13.28 4.84
CA GLY A 181 0.89 -14.25 3.75
C GLY A 181 -0.49 -14.88 3.50
N ASN A 182 -1.20 -15.31 4.55
CA ASN A 182 -2.51 -15.96 4.39
C ASN A 182 -3.70 -14.97 4.47
N THR A 183 -3.46 -13.70 4.13
CA THR A 183 -4.51 -12.69 4.02
C THR A 183 -5.21 -12.75 2.67
N ARG A 184 -6.53 -12.52 2.67
CA ARG A 184 -7.30 -12.26 1.44
C ARG A 184 -7.95 -10.88 1.51
N ILE A 185 -7.66 -10.03 0.52
CA ILE A 185 -8.34 -8.76 0.31
C ILE A 185 -9.02 -8.81 -1.05
N THR A 186 -10.32 -8.57 -1.07
CA THR A 186 -11.11 -8.50 -2.30
C THR A 186 -11.96 -7.25 -2.27
N VAL A 187 -11.83 -6.44 -3.31
CA VAL A 187 -12.65 -5.25 -3.51
C VAL A 187 -13.45 -5.36 -4.81
N ALA A 188 -14.74 -5.03 -4.75
CA ALA A 188 -15.64 -5.11 -5.90
C ALA A 188 -16.86 -4.19 -5.75
N GLY A 189 -17.29 -3.57 -6.86
CA GLY A 189 -18.55 -2.80 -6.93
C GLY A 189 -18.45 -1.30 -6.60
N GLY A 190 -17.35 -0.85 -5.98
CA GLY A 190 -17.07 0.57 -5.72
C GLY A 190 -16.32 1.27 -6.86
N ASN A 191 -15.78 2.46 -6.59
CA ASN A 191 -15.14 3.32 -7.58
C ASN A 191 -13.73 3.82 -7.21
N ARG A 192 -13.09 3.27 -6.17
CA ARG A 192 -11.76 3.73 -5.71
C ARG A 192 -10.66 2.67 -5.78
N GLY A 193 -10.99 1.38 -5.82
CA GLY A 193 -9.99 0.33 -5.91
C GLY A 193 -9.37 -0.08 -4.58
N LEU A 194 -8.23 -0.76 -4.67
CA LEU A 194 -7.43 -1.24 -3.55
C LEU A 194 -6.12 -0.47 -3.49
N ILE A 195 -6.04 0.51 -2.59
CA ILE A 195 -4.97 1.49 -2.57
C ILE A 195 -4.25 1.47 -1.22
N LEU A 196 -2.93 1.34 -1.24
CA LEU A 196 -2.08 1.41 -0.07
C LEU A 196 -1.15 2.61 -0.20
N VAL A 197 -1.12 3.50 0.79
CA VAL A 197 -0.26 4.70 0.80
C VAL A 197 0.49 4.80 2.12
N ALA A 198 1.82 4.63 2.10
CA ALA A 198 2.63 4.72 3.31
C ALA A 198 4.11 4.99 2.98
N PRO A 199 4.91 5.55 3.91
CA PRO A 199 6.37 5.67 3.72
C PRO A 199 7.08 4.32 3.59
N LYS A 200 6.43 3.23 4.05
CA LYS A 200 6.88 1.85 3.91
C LYS A 200 5.69 0.90 3.69
N ILE A 201 5.77 0.00 2.72
CA ILE A 201 4.76 -1.01 2.43
C ILE A 201 5.41 -2.39 2.27
N GLU A 202 4.94 -3.36 3.05
CA GLU A 202 5.26 -4.78 2.88
C GLU A 202 3.96 -5.55 2.70
N SER A 203 3.77 -6.16 1.54
CA SER A 203 2.57 -6.93 1.25
C SER A 203 2.92 -8.35 0.90
N ASN A 204 2.25 -9.31 1.52
CA ASN A 204 2.29 -10.71 1.16
C ASN A 204 0.88 -11.27 1.33
N GLY A 205 0.08 -11.35 0.27
CA GLY A 205 -1.29 -11.85 0.40
C GLY A 205 -1.93 -12.06 -0.95
N THR A 206 -3.23 -12.40 -0.94
CA THR A 206 -4.04 -12.44 -2.16
C THR A 206 -4.86 -11.17 -2.25
N LEU A 207 -4.49 -10.28 -3.17
CA LEU A 207 -5.09 -8.96 -3.35
C LEU A 207 -5.81 -8.90 -4.68
N THR A 208 -7.13 -8.70 -4.65
CA THR A 208 -7.97 -8.74 -5.85
C THR A 208 -8.90 -7.54 -5.91
N ALA A 209 -8.79 -6.73 -6.95
CA ALA A 209 -9.68 -5.62 -7.26
C ALA A 209 -10.45 -5.91 -8.54
N THR A 210 -11.73 -6.26 -8.41
CA THR A 210 -12.56 -6.69 -9.54
C THR A 210 -13.09 -5.46 -10.27
N GLY A 211 -12.57 -5.20 -11.48
CA GLY A 211 -12.96 -4.05 -12.30
C GLY A 211 -12.48 -2.71 -11.75
N GLN A 212 -11.51 -2.71 -10.83
CA GLN A 212 -10.96 -1.51 -10.18
C GLN A 212 -9.45 -1.55 -10.12
N ASP A 213 -8.83 -0.39 -9.89
CA ASP A 213 -7.38 -0.27 -9.85
C ASP A 213 -6.79 -0.78 -8.54
N VAL A 214 -5.54 -1.24 -8.61
CA VAL A 214 -4.70 -1.50 -7.44
C VAL A 214 -3.53 -0.53 -7.46
N ALA A 215 -3.23 0.12 -6.34
CA ALA A 215 -2.02 0.93 -6.24
C ALA A 215 -1.28 0.76 -4.91
N PHE A 216 0.04 0.62 -5.00
CA PHE A 216 0.97 0.67 -3.88
C PHE A 216 1.80 1.94 -4.02
N VAL A 217 1.61 2.90 -3.13
CA VAL A 217 2.20 4.22 -3.22
C VAL A 217 3.08 4.49 -2.01
N THR A 218 4.38 4.62 -2.25
CA THR A 218 5.40 4.84 -1.23
C THR A 218 5.98 6.24 -1.31
N ALA A 219 5.49 7.13 -0.45
CA ALA A 219 5.85 8.55 -0.40
C ALA A 219 5.38 9.16 0.94
N THR A 220 5.68 10.43 1.19
CA THR A 220 5.25 11.16 2.40
C THR A 220 4.32 12.34 2.10
N ASP A 221 4.03 12.61 0.84
CA ASP A 221 3.05 13.62 0.42
C ASP A 221 2.51 13.18 -0.95
N VAL A 222 1.23 12.84 -0.98
CA VAL A 222 0.55 12.18 -2.10
C VAL A 222 -0.79 12.84 -2.35
N THR A 223 -1.15 12.98 -3.61
CA THR A 223 -2.53 13.32 -4.01
C THR A 223 -3.11 12.19 -4.86
N LEU A 224 -4.26 11.65 -4.46
CA LEU A 224 -5.00 10.65 -5.24
C LEU A 224 -6.15 11.33 -5.98
N ASN A 225 -6.18 11.21 -7.30
CA ASN A 225 -7.20 11.81 -8.16
C ASN A 225 -8.09 10.72 -8.76
N TYR A 226 -9.38 10.76 -8.40
CA TYR A 226 -10.39 9.85 -8.92
C TYR A 226 -11.32 10.63 -9.84
N ASN A 227 -11.06 10.53 -11.14
CA ASN A 227 -11.96 11.10 -12.15
C ASN A 227 -12.91 10.01 -12.63
N LEU A 228 -14.20 10.34 -12.71
CA LEU A 228 -15.21 9.38 -13.16
C LEU A 228 -14.88 8.90 -14.58
N GLY A 229 -14.77 7.58 -14.76
CA GLY A 229 -14.48 6.98 -16.06
C GLY A 229 -13.02 7.05 -16.49
N SER A 230 -12.11 7.51 -15.61
CA SER A 230 -10.67 7.45 -15.85
C SER A 230 -10.00 6.54 -14.82
N PRO A 231 -8.87 5.86 -15.17
CA PRO A 231 -8.08 5.17 -14.18
C PRO A 231 -7.52 6.15 -13.15
N LEU A 232 -7.22 5.64 -11.95
CA LEU A 232 -6.58 6.37 -10.87
C LEU A 232 -5.35 7.14 -11.37
N SER A 233 -5.24 8.39 -10.92
CA SER A 233 -4.01 9.16 -11.05
C SER A 233 -3.43 9.48 -9.67
N VAL A 234 -2.11 9.36 -9.55
CA VAL A 234 -1.33 9.57 -8.33
C VAL A 234 -0.34 10.70 -8.56
N VAL A 235 -0.29 11.66 -7.65
CA VAL A 235 0.75 12.70 -7.62
C VAL A 235 1.63 12.46 -6.41
N LEU A 236 2.95 12.34 -6.60
CA LEU A 236 3.94 12.24 -5.53
C LEU A 236 4.57 13.63 -5.34
N ASN A 237 4.17 14.33 -4.28
CA ASN A 237 4.64 15.69 -3.99
C ASN A 237 5.95 15.67 -3.18
N LYS A 238 6.13 14.68 -2.29
CA LYS A 238 7.35 14.49 -1.47
C LYS A 238 7.67 13.01 -1.30
N GLY A 239 8.95 12.68 -1.49
CA GLY A 239 9.44 11.33 -1.32
C GLY A 239 9.57 10.92 0.14
N THR A 240 9.84 9.65 0.38
CA THR A 240 10.15 9.11 1.72
C THR A 240 11.64 9.25 2.04
N SER A 241 11.95 9.39 3.34
CA SER A 241 13.32 9.30 3.87
C SER A 241 13.72 7.85 4.22
N VAL A 242 12.82 6.87 4.05
CA VAL A 242 13.06 5.47 4.38
C VAL A 242 14.06 4.86 3.39
N PRO A 243 15.26 4.43 3.82
CA PRO A 243 16.25 3.80 2.95
C PRO A 243 15.88 2.33 2.64
N ALA A 244 16.53 1.75 1.64
CA ALA A 244 16.38 0.34 1.24
C ALA A 244 14.94 -0.04 0.82
N ALA A 245 14.54 -1.30 1.02
CA ALA A 245 13.29 -1.89 0.51
C ALA A 245 12.01 -1.29 1.12
N SER A 246 11.69 -0.06 0.72
CA SER A 246 10.55 0.72 1.20
C SER A 246 9.23 0.22 0.63
N GLN A 247 9.26 -0.51 -0.48
CA GLN A 247 8.09 -1.18 -1.04
C GLN A 247 8.44 -2.61 -1.44
N ILE A 248 7.85 -3.60 -0.76
CA ILE A 248 7.98 -5.02 -1.09
C ILE A 248 6.59 -5.59 -1.30
N VAL A 249 6.33 -6.14 -2.48
CA VAL A 249 5.04 -6.78 -2.79
C VAL A 249 5.27 -8.23 -3.21
N ARG A 250 4.71 -9.15 -2.41
CA ARG A 250 4.71 -10.61 -2.53
C ARG A 250 3.25 -11.11 -2.65
N GLY A 251 3.08 -12.42 -2.83
CA GLY A 251 1.75 -13.03 -2.97
C GLY A 251 1.17 -12.86 -4.37
N THR A 252 -0.10 -12.50 -4.49
CA THR A 252 -0.76 -12.27 -5.78
C THR A 252 -1.50 -10.93 -5.79
N VAL A 253 -1.43 -10.25 -6.92
CA VAL A 253 -2.11 -8.96 -7.14
C VAL A 253 -2.90 -9.04 -8.44
N SER A 254 -4.16 -8.67 -8.40
CA SER A 254 -5.01 -8.57 -9.59
C SER A 254 -5.87 -7.31 -9.54
N GLY A 255 -5.90 -6.56 -10.63
CA GLY A 255 -6.68 -5.32 -10.78
C GLY A 255 -7.06 -5.05 -12.23
N LYS A 256 -7.87 -4.01 -12.44
CA LYS A 256 -8.13 -3.42 -13.76
C LYS A 256 -6.83 -2.87 -14.35
N ASP A 257 -6.19 -1.97 -13.61
CA ASP A 257 -4.81 -1.50 -13.77
C ASP A 257 -4.05 -1.69 -12.45
N VAL A 258 -2.73 -1.88 -12.52
CA VAL A 258 -1.88 -2.06 -11.32
C VAL A 258 -0.74 -1.06 -11.34
N THR A 259 -0.65 -0.23 -10.28
CA THR A 259 0.38 0.79 -10.14
C THR A 259 1.24 0.54 -8.90
N PHE A 260 2.56 0.53 -9.09
CA PHE A 260 3.56 0.58 -8.03
C PHE A 260 4.31 1.89 -8.17
N ALA A 261 4.24 2.75 -7.18
CA ALA A 261 4.84 4.07 -7.22
C ALA A 261 5.64 4.30 -5.95
N LEU A 262 6.91 4.69 -6.10
CA LEU A 262 7.80 5.02 -5.01
C LEU A 262 8.52 6.32 -5.34
N ALA A 263 8.47 7.30 -4.44
CA ALA A 263 9.32 8.48 -4.51
C ALA A 263 10.22 8.50 -3.26
N SER A 264 11.52 8.71 -3.45
CA SER A 264 12.50 8.88 -2.38
C SER A 264 12.97 10.34 -2.30
N ARG A 265 13.33 10.78 -1.10
CA ARG A 265 13.95 12.09 -0.89
C ARG A 265 15.37 12.10 -1.44
N ASP A 266 15.83 13.28 -1.88
CA ASP A 266 17.13 13.48 -2.56
C ASP A 266 18.33 12.90 -1.79
N SER A 267 18.30 12.97 -0.46
CA SER A 267 19.35 12.42 0.41
C SER A 267 19.40 10.89 0.48
N VAL A 268 18.41 10.18 -0.09
CA VAL A 268 18.31 8.71 -0.07
C VAL A 268 18.83 8.16 -1.39
N LEU A 269 19.85 7.30 -1.34
CA LEU A 269 20.55 6.83 -2.54
C LEU A 269 20.17 5.41 -2.97
N ASP A 270 19.55 4.63 -2.08
CA ASP A 270 19.33 3.19 -2.25
C ASP A 270 17.88 2.77 -1.96
N ALA A 271 16.89 3.60 -2.30
CA ALA A 271 15.49 3.18 -2.15
C ALA A 271 15.16 2.06 -3.15
N LEU A 272 14.34 1.10 -2.75
CA LEU A 272 14.01 -0.05 -3.60
C LEU A 272 12.51 -0.33 -3.62
N LEU A 273 11.99 -0.42 -4.85
CA LEU A 273 10.69 -1.01 -5.17
C LEU A 273 10.92 -2.46 -5.61
N SER A 274 10.45 -3.41 -4.80
CA SER A 274 10.57 -4.85 -5.04
C SER A 274 9.21 -5.49 -5.29
N VAL A 275 9.02 -6.06 -6.48
CA VAL A 275 7.86 -6.89 -6.81
C VAL A 275 8.30 -8.35 -6.94
N GLU A 276 8.04 -9.09 -5.88
CA GLU A 276 8.31 -10.53 -5.75
C GLU A 276 6.99 -11.34 -5.77
N ALA A 277 5.88 -10.70 -6.15
CA ALA A 277 4.58 -11.33 -6.28
C ALA A 277 4.68 -12.51 -7.25
N THR A 278 4.07 -13.64 -6.89
CA THR A 278 4.03 -14.82 -7.77
C THR A 278 3.39 -14.45 -9.10
N VAL A 279 2.29 -13.69 -9.07
CA VAL A 279 1.64 -13.13 -10.25
C VAL A 279 1.07 -11.75 -9.93
N THR A 280 1.36 -10.79 -10.80
CA THR A 280 0.66 -9.51 -10.89
C THR A 280 -0.10 -9.47 -12.21
N THR A 281 -1.42 -9.26 -12.14
CA THR A 281 -2.30 -9.24 -13.32
C THR A 281 -3.05 -7.93 -13.45
N ALA A 282 -2.89 -7.26 -14.59
CA ALA A 282 -3.80 -6.21 -15.05
C ALA A 282 -4.79 -6.80 -16.06
N THR A 283 -6.09 -6.60 -15.84
CA THR A 283 -7.17 -7.34 -16.51
C THR A 283 -7.92 -6.54 -17.57
N SER A 284 -7.72 -5.23 -17.66
CA SER A 284 -8.42 -4.37 -18.64
C SER A 284 -7.50 -3.88 -19.77
N SER A 285 -7.97 -2.95 -20.61
CA SER A 285 -7.26 -2.39 -21.78
C SER A 285 -6.83 -0.91 -21.60
N ASP A 286 -6.86 -0.35 -20.39
CA ASP A 286 -6.60 1.10 -20.21
C ASP A 286 -5.11 1.43 -20.07
N ARG A 287 -4.41 0.92 -19.06
CA ARG A 287 -3.01 1.25 -18.78
C ARG A 287 -2.11 0.02 -18.62
N GLY A 288 -2.60 -1.03 -17.97
CA GLY A 288 -1.83 -2.24 -17.69
C GLY A 288 -1.10 -2.18 -16.35
N ILE A 289 0.21 -2.48 -16.36
CA ILE A 289 1.04 -2.48 -15.15
C ILE A 289 2.06 -1.34 -15.22
N VAL A 290 2.09 -0.49 -14.19
CA VAL A 290 3.03 0.64 -14.09
C VAL A 290 3.88 0.47 -12.84
N LEU A 291 5.21 0.54 -12.98
CA LEU A 291 6.19 0.55 -11.90
C LEU A 291 7.03 1.82 -12.00
N ILE A 292 7.01 2.65 -10.96
CA ILE A 292 7.76 3.90 -10.92
C ILE A 292 8.56 3.99 -9.63
N ALA A 293 9.85 4.27 -9.74
CA ALA A 293 10.73 4.47 -8.60
C ALA A 293 11.58 5.74 -8.77
N GLY A 294 11.59 6.60 -7.75
CA GLY A 294 12.33 7.85 -7.78
C GLY A 294 11.71 8.83 -8.78
N LYS A 295 12.53 9.67 -9.43
CA LYS A 295 12.06 10.65 -10.43
C LYS A 295 12.52 10.28 -11.84
N PRO A 296 11.69 9.57 -12.64
CA PRO A 296 12.06 9.19 -14.00
C PRO A 296 12.27 10.44 -14.89
N ALA A 297 13.07 10.27 -15.95
CA ALA A 297 13.37 11.36 -16.89
C ALA A 297 12.15 11.73 -17.75
N ASN A 298 11.34 10.73 -18.09
CA ASN A 298 10.14 10.89 -18.89
C ASN A 298 8.87 10.80 -18.04
N ASN A 299 7.81 11.45 -18.51
CA ASN A 299 6.49 11.35 -17.89
C ASN A 299 5.91 9.96 -18.10
N VAL A 300 5.29 9.40 -17.05
CA VAL A 300 4.60 8.12 -17.10
C VAL A 300 3.10 8.33 -16.88
N ALA A 301 2.27 7.71 -17.70
CA ALA A 301 0.82 7.87 -17.60
C ALA A 301 0.30 7.45 -16.22
N GLY A 302 -0.57 8.28 -15.63
CA GLY A 302 -1.22 7.98 -14.36
C GLY A 302 -0.43 8.36 -13.10
N VAL A 303 0.87 8.59 -13.19
CA VAL A 303 1.69 8.98 -12.03
C VAL A 303 2.53 10.20 -12.37
N SER A 304 2.38 11.26 -11.58
CA SER A 304 3.20 12.46 -11.70
C SER A 304 3.99 12.71 -10.42
N ILE A 305 5.12 13.40 -10.56
CA ILE A 305 6.00 13.70 -9.43
C ILE A 305 6.16 15.21 -9.36
N GLY A 306 5.29 15.83 -8.57
CA GLY A 306 5.11 17.29 -8.48
C GLY A 306 6.14 18.00 -7.61
N GLY A 307 7.00 17.28 -6.90
CA GLY A 307 7.99 17.86 -5.98
C GLY A 307 9.19 18.54 -6.67
N THR A 308 9.77 19.53 -5.97
CA THR A 308 11.13 20.01 -6.25
C THR A 308 12.11 18.84 -6.13
N ALA A 309 13.17 18.78 -6.95
CA ALA A 309 14.13 17.66 -6.90
C ALA A 309 14.67 17.39 -5.48
N ALA A 310 14.93 18.43 -4.68
CA ALA A 310 15.35 18.30 -3.28
C ALA A 310 14.36 17.52 -2.38
N GLN A 311 13.09 17.43 -2.76
CA GLN A 311 12.04 16.74 -2.01
C GLN A 311 11.68 15.36 -2.58
N THR A 312 12.06 15.06 -3.84
CA THR A 312 11.68 13.83 -4.58
C THR A 312 12.79 13.34 -5.53
N GLY A 313 14.07 13.51 -5.20
CA GLY A 313 15.20 13.30 -6.13
C GLY A 313 16.04 12.06 -5.87
N GLY A 314 15.75 11.32 -4.79
CA GLY A 314 16.60 10.22 -4.35
C GLY A 314 16.70 9.15 -5.42
N ASN A 315 17.86 8.51 -5.50
CA ASN A 315 18.03 7.39 -6.42
C ASN A 315 17.21 6.20 -5.92
N ALA A 316 16.43 5.59 -6.82
CA ALA A 316 15.57 4.47 -6.49
C ALA A 316 15.57 3.41 -7.60
N GLY A 317 15.76 2.15 -7.20
CA GLY A 317 15.74 1.01 -8.10
C GLY A 317 14.39 0.30 -8.16
N ILE A 318 14.20 -0.47 -9.24
CA ILE A 318 13.09 -1.40 -9.42
C ILE A 318 13.66 -2.81 -9.57
N ALA A 319 13.21 -3.75 -8.74
CA ALA A 319 13.52 -5.16 -8.86
C ALA A 319 12.24 -5.97 -8.98
N VAL A 320 12.09 -6.72 -10.07
CA VAL A 320 10.97 -7.63 -10.29
C VAL A 320 11.50 -9.05 -10.44
N SER A 321 11.08 -9.93 -9.53
CA SER A 321 11.34 -11.37 -9.57
C SER A 321 10.05 -12.20 -9.66
N GLY A 322 8.92 -11.53 -9.84
CA GLY A 322 7.59 -12.07 -10.07
C GLY A 322 7.18 -12.12 -11.54
N THR A 323 6.07 -12.81 -11.85
CA THR A 323 5.44 -12.74 -13.17
C THR A 323 4.55 -11.51 -13.28
N LEU A 324 4.73 -10.73 -14.35
CA LEU A 324 3.86 -9.60 -14.71
C LEU A 324 3.04 -9.96 -15.94
N THR A 325 1.73 -9.81 -15.87
CA THR A 325 0.82 -10.07 -17.00
C THR A 325 -0.21 -8.95 -17.14
N SER A 326 -0.22 -8.26 -18.28
CA SER A 326 -1.31 -7.35 -18.67
C SER A 326 -2.07 -7.97 -19.84
N ALA A 327 -3.35 -8.28 -19.61
CA ALA A 327 -4.14 -9.18 -20.47
C ALA A 327 -4.98 -8.46 -21.55
N GLY A 328 -5.07 -7.13 -21.51
CA GLY A 328 -5.81 -6.35 -22.51
C GLY A 328 -4.97 -6.04 -23.75
N SER A 329 -5.57 -6.06 -24.93
CA SER A 329 -4.87 -5.89 -26.23
C SER A 329 -4.14 -4.57 -26.43
N ASP A 330 -4.39 -3.56 -25.58
CA ASP A 330 -3.74 -2.25 -25.62
C ASP A 330 -3.05 -1.89 -24.29
N THR A 331 -2.71 -2.91 -23.49
CA THR A 331 -2.03 -2.71 -22.21
C THR A 331 -0.53 -2.91 -22.28
N ASP A 332 0.17 -2.05 -21.55
CA ASP A 332 1.61 -2.09 -21.45
C ASP A 332 2.07 -2.60 -20.08
N ILE A 333 3.33 -3.00 -20.02
CA ILE A 333 4.10 -3.05 -18.77
C ILE A 333 5.12 -1.92 -18.85
N ILE A 334 4.99 -0.92 -17.97
CA ILE A 334 5.87 0.26 -17.95
C ILE A 334 6.69 0.21 -16.66
N ALA A 335 8.01 0.19 -16.76
CA ALA A 335 8.93 0.34 -15.64
C ALA A 335 9.82 1.57 -15.85
N ALA A 336 9.72 2.57 -14.98
CA ALA A 336 10.47 3.82 -15.12
C ALA A 336 11.07 4.26 -13.78
N GLY A 337 12.34 4.67 -13.78
CA GLY A 337 12.96 5.20 -12.59
C GLY A 337 14.32 5.82 -12.84
N ASN A 338 14.82 6.58 -11.87
CA ASN A 338 16.14 7.21 -11.95
C ASN A 338 17.30 6.28 -11.55
N GLY A 339 17.02 5.11 -10.99
CA GLY A 339 18.00 4.09 -10.64
C GLY A 339 18.04 2.89 -11.57
N ALA A 340 18.60 1.79 -11.07
CA ALA A 340 18.68 0.53 -11.80
C ALA A 340 17.31 -0.18 -11.86
N ILE A 341 17.01 -0.81 -12.99
CA ILE A 341 15.80 -1.61 -13.21
C ILE A 341 16.21 -3.03 -13.58
N SER A 342 15.69 -4.02 -12.86
CA SER A 342 15.91 -5.44 -13.13
C SER A 342 14.58 -6.19 -13.19
N LEU A 343 14.26 -6.77 -14.35
CA LEU A 343 13.08 -7.58 -14.58
C LEU A 343 13.56 -9.00 -14.95
N THR A 344 13.32 -9.98 -14.09
CA THR A 344 14.03 -11.29 -14.16
C THR A 344 13.14 -12.50 -14.41
N ARG A 345 11.86 -12.26 -14.72
CA ARG A 345 10.83 -13.29 -14.88
C ARG A 345 9.89 -12.95 -16.03
N ALA A 346 8.94 -13.86 -16.29
CA ALA A 346 7.96 -13.73 -17.35
C ALA A 346 7.25 -12.36 -17.35
N LEU A 347 7.40 -11.65 -18.46
CA LEU A 347 6.69 -10.42 -18.80
C LEU A 347 5.75 -10.72 -19.96
N ARG A 348 4.45 -10.52 -19.76
CA ARG A 348 3.43 -10.67 -20.80
C ARG A 348 2.62 -9.38 -20.88
N ALA A 349 2.94 -8.52 -21.84
CA ALA A 349 2.14 -7.35 -22.14
C ALA A 349 1.20 -7.61 -23.32
N GLY A 350 0.06 -6.91 -23.35
CA GLY A 350 -0.84 -6.98 -24.49
C GLY A 350 -0.34 -6.20 -25.70
N ARG A 351 0.40 -5.11 -25.46
CA ARG A 351 1.06 -4.30 -26.49
C ARG A 351 2.57 -4.23 -26.26
N ASP A 352 3.04 -3.39 -25.34
CA ASP A 352 4.47 -3.11 -25.18
C ASP A 352 5.00 -3.37 -23.77
N VAL A 353 6.30 -3.65 -23.67
CA VAL A 353 7.07 -3.57 -22.42
C VAL A 353 8.04 -2.40 -22.55
N LEU A 354 7.81 -1.34 -21.78
CA LEU A 354 8.62 -0.12 -21.80
C LEU A 354 9.49 -0.05 -20.54
N VAL A 355 10.80 0.19 -20.73
CA VAL A 355 11.76 0.33 -19.63
C VAL A 355 12.55 1.62 -19.80
N ASP A 356 12.44 2.52 -18.81
CA ASP A 356 13.18 3.79 -18.74
C ASP A 356 13.99 3.83 -17.44
N ALA A 357 15.28 3.46 -17.51
CA ALA A 357 16.17 3.43 -16.37
C ALA A 357 17.19 4.58 -16.43
N GLY A 358 17.33 5.33 -15.34
CA GLY A 358 18.44 6.27 -15.14
C GLY A 358 19.77 5.57 -14.82
N GLY A 359 19.72 4.30 -14.40
CA GLY A 359 20.88 3.44 -14.18
C GLY A 359 20.93 2.22 -15.12
N LEU A 360 21.48 1.10 -14.63
CA LEU A 360 21.51 -0.16 -15.39
C LEU A 360 20.09 -0.70 -15.60
N ALA A 361 19.76 -1.10 -16.83
CA ALA A 361 18.56 -1.84 -17.16
C ALA A 361 18.91 -3.29 -17.50
N SER A 362 18.21 -4.25 -16.89
CA SER A 362 18.30 -5.68 -17.22
C SER A 362 16.91 -6.27 -17.37
N VAL A 363 16.67 -6.95 -18.50
CA VAL A 363 15.46 -7.71 -18.76
C VAL A 363 15.88 -9.13 -19.13
N THR A 364 15.53 -10.08 -18.27
CA THR A 364 15.79 -11.51 -18.47
C THR A 364 14.46 -12.23 -18.35
N ASN A 365 14.10 -13.00 -19.38
CA ASN A 365 12.85 -13.75 -19.48
C ASN A 365 13.14 -15.25 -19.47
#